data_AF-A0A920MWV0-F1
#
_entry.id   AF-A0A920MWV0-F1
#
_cell.length_a   1.000
_cell.length_b   1.000
_cell.length_c   1.000
_cell.angle_alpha   90.00
_cell.angle_beta   90.00
_cell.angle_gamma   90.00
#
_symmetry.space_group_name_H-M   'P 1'
#
loop_
_entity.id
_entity.type
_entity.pdbx_description
1 polymer ?
#
loop_
_entity_poly.entity_id
_entity_poly.type
_entity_poly.pdbx_seq_one_letter_code
_entity_poly.pdbx_strand_id
1 'polypeptide(L)'
;MRRLGKTDPEGLLCESEYSTANILVDISEEVYNDDESVKAYSKYSWTSDETSRILSGNGIPNHEVGTFPNPHNPNTIKEQNVNVDLPFVHH
;
A
#
# COMPACT_ATOMS: atom_id res chain seq x y z
N MET A 1 -8.18 -16.67 47.23
CA MET A 1 -6.95 -16.05 47.79
C MET A 1 -5.93 -15.91 46.67
N ARG A 2 -5.28 -14.74 46.57
CA ARG A 2 -4.34 -14.37 45.50
C ARG A 2 -3.29 -15.47 45.28
N ARG A 3 -3.05 -15.87 44.03
CA ARG A 3 -1.75 -16.48 43.66
C ARG A 3 -0.96 -15.41 42.90
N LEU A 4 -0.04 -14.81 43.64
CA LEU A 4 1.03 -13.95 43.14
C LEU A 4 1.83 -14.79 42.11
N GLY A 5 1.93 -14.30 40.87
CA GLY A 5 2.63 -14.98 39.79
C GLY A 5 4.08 -15.27 40.19
N LYS A 6 4.48 -16.52 39.98
CA LYS A 6 5.82 -17.04 40.19
C LYS A 6 6.64 -16.72 38.94
N THR A 7 7.80 -16.10 39.10
CA THR A 7 8.82 -15.96 38.05
C THR A 7 9.44 -17.31 37.76
N ASP A 8 9.23 -17.84 36.55
CA ASP A 8 10.00 -18.96 35.99
C ASP A 8 11.17 -18.39 35.16
N PRO A 9 12.38 -18.95 35.26
CA PRO A 9 13.58 -18.44 34.57
C PRO A 9 13.70 -18.87 33.11
N GLU A 10 12.71 -19.55 32.51
CA GLU A 10 12.77 -20.10 31.15
C GLU A 10 11.46 -19.88 30.37
N GLY A 11 10.82 -18.73 30.57
CA GLY A 11 9.57 -18.34 29.92
C GLY A 11 9.71 -17.03 29.16
N LEU A 12 10.72 -16.91 28.30
CA LEU A 12 10.85 -15.77 27.39
C LEU A 12 9.70 -15.89 26.36
N LEU A 13 8.59 -15.21 26.63
CA LEU A 13 7.57 -14.93 25.61
C LEU A 13 8.30 -14.24 24.47
N CYS A 14 8.51 -14.96 23.38
CA CYS A 14 8.95 -14.37 22.13
C CYS A 14 7.72 -13.64 21.54
N GLU A 15 7.33 -12.53 22.15
CA GLU A 15 6.60 -11.47 21.45
C GLU A 15 7.63 -10.79 20.57
N SER A 16 7.96 -11.47 19.47
CA SER A 16 8.66 -10.83 18.37
C SER A 16 7.73 -9.77 17.84
N GLU A 17 8.01 -8.51 18.17
CA GLU A 17 7.32 -7.37 17.56
C GLU A 17 7.59 -7.41 16.06
N TYR A 18 6.60 -7.86 15.28
CA TYR A 18 6.66 -7.79 13.83
C TYR A 18 6.09 -6.44 13.41
N SER A 19 6.95 -5.62 12.80
CA SER A 19 6.53 -4.35 12.20
C SER A 19 6.84 -4.35 10.72
N THR A 20 5.97 -3.72 9.94
CA THR A 20 6.20 -3.41 8.52
C THR A 20 6.74 -2.01 8.31
N ALA A 21 7.11 -1.30 9.39
CA ALA A 21 7.74 0.00 9.32
C ALA A 21 9.02 -0.06 8.49
N ASN A 22 9.25 0.97 7.67
CA ASN A 22 10.42 1.14 6.79
C ASN A 22 10.60 0.08 5.68
N ILE A 23 9.72 -0.91 5.56
CA ILE A 23 9.79 -1.91 4.47
C ILE A 23 9.12 -1.36 3.22
N LEU A 24 9.85 -1.16 2.11
CA LEU A 24 9.30 -0.68 0.83
C LEU A 24 8.55 0.66 0.99
N VAL A 25 9.18 1.61 1.68
CA VAL A 25 8.72 3.00 1.82
C VAL A 25 9.64 3.92 1.01
N ASP A 26 9.25 5.17 0.82
CA ASP A 26 9.95 6.17 0.00
C ASP A 26 10.16 5.73 -1.46
N ILE A 27 9.16 5.03 -2.01
CA ILE A 27 9.11 4.65 -3.41
C ILE A 27 8.03 5.43 -4.12
N SER A 28 8.36 5.95 -5.30
CA SER A 28 7.41 6.64 -6.16
C SER A 28 7.80 6.44 -7.62
N GLU A 29 6.80 6.56 -8.50
CA GLU A 29 6.99 6.45 -9.94
C GLU A 29 6.05 7.44 -10.65
N GLU A 30 6.54 7.98 -11.76
CA GLU A 30 5.74 8.71 -12.74
C GLU A 30 6.15 8.26 -14.13
N VAL A 31 5.28 7.52 -14.82
CA VAL A 31 5.53 7.01 -16.17
C VAL A 31 4.36 7.35 -17.08
N TYR A 32 4.65 7.88 -18.27
CA TYR A 32 3.61 8.10 -19.28
C TYR A 32 3.18 6.77 -19.90
N ASN A 33 1.88 6.48 -19.85
CA ASN A 33 1.30 5.36 -20.58
C ASN A 33 0.75 5.88 -21.91
N ASP A 34 1.41 5.47 -23.00
CA ASP A 34 1.07 5.87 -24.36
C ASP A 34 0.09 4.93 -25.06
N ASP A 35 -0.52 3.97 -24.36
CA ASP A 35 -1.64 3.17 -24.86
C ASP A 35 -2.80 4.09 -25.30
N GLU A 36 -3.46 3.72 -26.41
CA GLU A 36 -4.60 4.45 -26.97
C GLU A 36 -5.72 4.69 -25.96
N SER A 37 -5.92 3.75 -25.03
CA SER A 37 -7.01 3.82 -24.04
C SER A 37 -6.67 4.64 -22.80
N VAL A 38 -5.41 5.05 -22.64
CA VAL A 38 -4.92 5.69 -21.41
C VAL A 38 -4.42 7.11 -21.69
N LYS A 39 -3.38 7.26 -22.52
CA LYS A 39 -2.75 8.55 -22.88
C LYS A 39 -2.54 9.50 -21.68
N ALA A 40 -2.12 8.98 -20.54
CA ALA A 40 -1.97 9.71 -19.28
C ALA A 40 -0.75 9.21 -18.50
N TYR A 41 -0.29 10.00 -17.52
CA TYR A 41 0.77 9.57 -16.62
C TYR A 41 0.20 8.64 -15.54
N SER A 42 0.84 7.49 -15.32
CA SER A 42 0.67 6.70 -14.10
C SER A 42 1.52 7.27 -12.99
N LYS A 43 0.91 7.54 -11.83
CA LYS A 43 1.58 8.12 -10.67
C LYS A 43 1.21 7.36 -9.41
N TYR A 44 2.23 6.99 -8.65
CA TYR A 44 2.05 6.52 -7.28
C TYR A 44 3.19 6.98 -6.38
N SER A 45 2.91 7.03 -5.09
CA SER A 45 3.88 7.27 -4.02
C SER A 45 3.49 6.45 -2.80
N TRP A 46 4.47 5.73 -2.27
CA TRP A 46 4.41 5.12 -0.95
C TRP A 46 5.42 5.83 -0.04
N THR A 47 4.93 6.38 1.05
CA THR A 47 5.74 6.94 2.12
C THR A 47 5.33 6.32 3.45
N SER A 48 6.04 6.65 4.51
CA SER A 48 5.61 6.35 5.87
C SER A 48 5.97 7.48 6.81
N ASP A 49 5.21 7.62 7.87
CA ASP A 49 5.63 8.31 9.08
C ASP A 49 5.93 7.28 10.19
N GLU A 50 6.02 7.73 11.43
CA GLU A 50 6.30 6.89 12.61
C GLU A 50 5.19 5.85 12.90
N THR A 51 3.97 6.10 12.41
CA THR A 51 2.76 5.37 12.81
C THR A 51 2.03 4.69 11.67
N SER A 52 2.21 5.18 10.44
CA SER A 52 1.45 4.77 9.29
C SER A 52 2.29 4.69 8.02
N ARG A 53 1.86 3.80 7.12
CA ARG A 53 2.24 3.79 5.71
C ARG A 53 1.19 4.56 4.91
N ILE A 54 1.63 5.48 4.07
CA ILE A 54 0.78 6.37 3.29
C ILE A 54 0.92 6.02 1.80
N LEU A 55 -0.21 5.77 1.13
CA LEU A 55 -0.30 5.60 -0.32
C LEU A 55 -1.00 6.81 -0.93
N SER A 56 -0.42 7.40 -1.97
CA SER A 56 -1.10 8.32 -2.87
C SER A 56 -0.88 7.90 -4.32
N GLY A 57 -1.90 8.06 -5.18
CA GLY A 57 -1.77 7.77 -6.60
C GLY A 57 -3.00 8.13 -7.41
N ASN A 58 -2.87 8.08 -8.73
CA ASN A 58 -3.95 8.44 -9.66
C ASN A 58 -4.67 7.24 -10.29
N GLY A 59 -4.29 6.01 -9.93
CA GLY A 59 -4.96 4.78 -10.39
C GLY A 59 -4.83 4.49 -11.90
N ILE A 60 -3.93 5.18 -12.60
CA ILE A 60 -3.68 4.95 -14.03
C ILE A 60 -2.72 3.76 -14.19
N PRO A 61 -2.98 2.79 -15.10
CA PRO A 61 -2.06 1.69 -15.38
C PRO A 61 -0.70 2.19 -15.87
N ASN A 62 0.40 1.58 -15.40
CA ASN A 62 1.77 1.87 -15.85
C ASN A 62 2.29 0.90 -16.93
N HIS A 63 1.39 0.16 -17.59
CA HIS A 63 1.72 -0.81 -18.63
C HIS A 63 0.64 -0.78 -19.74
N GLU A 64 0.94 -1.38 -20.89
CA GLU A 64 -0.02 -1.53 -21.99
C GLU A 64 -1.30 -2.25 -21.53
N VAL A 65 -2.43 -1.86 -22.09
CA VAL A 65 -3.74 -2.43 -21.75
C VAL A 65 -4.53 -2.79 -23.00
N GLY A 66 -5.73 -3.35 -22.83
CA GLY A 66 -6.65 -3.53 -23.95
C GLY A 66 -7.33 -2.21 -24.35
N THR A 67 -8.07 -2.25 -25.46
CA THR A 67 -8.87 -1.09 -25.89
C THR A 67 -10.10 -0.89 -25.01
N PHE A 68 -10.25 0.32 -24.45
CA PHE A 68 -11.42 0.75 -23.69
C PHE A 68 -11.91 2.12 -24.16
N PRO A 69 -13.24 2.36 -24.19
CA PRO A 69 -14.31 1.39 -23.90
C PRO A 69 -14.48 0.35 -25.01
N ASN A 70 -15.07 -0.81 -24.68
CA ASN A 70 -15.38 -1.87 -25.63
C ASN A 70 -16.78 -2.48 -25.35
N PRO A 71 -17.34 -3.35 -26.22
CA PRO A 71 -18.71 -3.85 -26.06
C PRO A 71 -19.01 -4.56 -24.73
N HIS A 72 -18.00 -5.10 -24.06
CA HIS A 72 -18.15 -5.81 -22.78
C HIS A 72 -17.85 -4.92 -21.57
N ASN A 73 -17.13 -3.81 -21.76
CA ASN A 73 -16.88 -2.81 -20.72
C ASN A 73 -16.97 -1.39 -21.31
N PRO A 74 -18.09 -0.68 -21.10
CA PRO A 74 -18.31 0.65 -21.66
C PRO A 74 -17.55 1.76 -20.92
N ASN A 75 -16.78 1.45 -19.89
CA ASN A 75 -16.06 2.47 -19.11
C ASN A 75 -14.72 2.84 -19.75
N THR A 76 -14.39 4.13 -19.75
CA THR A 76 -13.07 4.66 -20.13
C THR A 76 -12.14 4.69 -18.91
N ILE A 77 -10.85 4.46 -19.13
CA ILE A 77 -9.82 4.65 -18.09
C ILE A 77 -9.66 6.16 -17.84
N LYS A 78 -9.71 6.56 -16.57
CA LYS A 78 -9.53 7.95 -16.13
C LYS A 78 -8.86 7.98 -14.78
N GLU A 79 -8.18 9.07 -14.47
CA GLU A 79 -7.56 9.27 -13.17
C GLU A 79 -8.60 9.12 -12.05
N GLN A 80 -8.19 8.40 -11.01
CA GLN A 80 -8.91 8.26 -9.74
C GLN A 80 -8.11 8.98 -8.66
N ASN A 81 -8.76 9.34 -7.56
CA ASN A 81 -8.05 9.87 -6.41
C ASN A 81 -7.83 8.76 -5.38
N VAL A 82 -6.65 8.12 -5.39
CA VAL A 82 -6.31 7.04 -4.46
C VAL A 82 -5.44 7.62 -3.35
N ASN A 83 -5.97 7.72 -2.14
CA ASN A 83 -5.20 8.07 -0.95
C ASN A 83 -5.60 7.16 0.21
N VAL A 84 -4.61 6.54 0.87
CA VAL A 84 -4.84 5.65 2.01
C VAL A 84 -3.76 5.88 3.06
N ASP A 85 -4.18 5.90 4.32
CA ASP A 85 -3.32 5.86 5.51
C ASP A 85 -3.50 4.49 6.18
N LEU A 86 -2.41 3.72 6.27
CA LEU A 86 -2.38 2.36 6.80
C LEU A 86 -1.55 2.32 8.08
N PRO A 87 -2.18 2.29 9.26
CA PRO A 87 -1.48 2.20 10.54
C PRO A 87 -0.62 0.94 10.63
N PHE A 88 0.55 1.05 11.26
CA PHE A 88 1.34 -0.12 11.63
C PHE A 88 0.61 -0.91 12.72
N VAL A 89 0.49 -2.22 12.53
CA VAL A 89 0.00 -3.10 13.58
C VAL A 89 1.18 -3.49 14.47
N HIS A 90 1.19 -3.01 15.71
CA HIS A 90 2.09 -3.50 16.73
C HIS A 90 1.43 -4.71 17.41
N HIS A 91 2.11 -5.85 17.40
CA HIS A 91 1.71 -7.10 18.05
C HIS A 91 2.67 -7.43 19.17
#